data_AF-V5XCP6-F1
#
_entry.id   AF-V5XCP6-F1
#
_cell.length_a   1.000
_cell.length_b   1.000
_cell.length_c   1.000
_cell.angle_alpha   90.00
_cell.angle_beta   90.00
_cell.angle_gamma   90.00
#
_symmetry.space_group_name_H-M   'P 1'
#
loop_
_entity.id
_entity.type
_entity.pdbx_description
1 polymer ?
#
loop_
_entity_poly.entity_id
_entity_poly.type
_entity_poly.pdbx_seq_one_letter_code
_entity_poly.pdbx_strand_id
1 'polypeptide(L)'
;MGMSDRPALILRYADVGIATYASLRVVGHPELTATWVVEETILLAALEEIAGALPDPRGSESPADALERALTRGAFTDPASELMLAYRLGVLLIGSEGWQLLDAYADRAPVLHIAPSARLGRIPWGLLARPLLRPDVTAMLQARQDAITPDGPQPAAIPWPAGALTALSSGARLIELADVVMAVPANIARIRRINQPRPQGDPLLLLDPRVPGQRPDSALGSVLGRPSADTVLARHYAELMRSRTVLPRVESAVELFRRTDTDRHWLAAALAQRPGRLVFVGHASVGDSTQQAGTEAGVGHAERAALHLACRSSVPGYADPIGDHRPLTAADLLVADLTFPTRVALLACASGGDYRFDEATGLVAAMVLGGAELVTATLWSLPTSAGYRRFTDGAHPDPMGAVIAAVDTAHQEIADFDAACAVNRWQRAQLQRWRAGDRLAAPVYWAALATFAVGQAGGMHTATEDSSSRR
;
A
#
# COMPACT_ATOMS: atom_id res chain seq x y z
N MET A 1 -24.21 2.01 -12.73
CA MET A 1 -24.66 1.24 -11.55
C MET A 1 -24.18 2.02 -10.33
N GLY A 2 -25.10 2.53 -9.50
CA GLY A 2 -24.72 3.30 -8.30
C GLY A 2 -23.99 2.42 -7.30
N MET A 3 -23.11 3.01 -6.48
CA MET A 3 -22.28 2.29 -5.48
C MET A 3 -23.08 1.36 -4.55
N SER A 4 -24.37 1.64 -4.31
CA SER A 4 -25.28 0.84 -3.47
C SER A 4 -25.60 -0.56 -4.01
N ASP A 5 -25.20 -0.88 -5.25
CA ASP A 5 -25.61 -2.12 -5.94
C ASP A 5 -24.44 -3.10 -6.16
N ARG A 6 -23.21 -2.69 -5.79
CA ARG A 6 -22.02 -3.54 -5.91
C ARG A 6 -21.87 -4.46 -4.69
N PRO A 7 -21.72 -5.78 -4.87
CA PRO A 7 -21.46 -6.68 -3.75
C PRO A 7 -20.16 -6.32 -3.03
N ALA A 8 -20.18 -6.29 -1.70
CA ALA A 8 -18.98 -6.15 -0.89
C ALA A 8 -18.56 -7.51 -0.33
N LEU A 9 -17.29 -7.85 -0.49
CA LEU A 9 -16.66 -9.06 0.05
C LEU A 9 -15.58 -8.65 1.05
N ILE A 10 -15.37 -9.47 2.09
CA ILE A 10 -14.30 -9.26 3.07
C ILE A 10 -13.43 -10.50 3.10
N LEU A 11 -12.16 -10.35 2.75
CA LEU A 11 -11.11 -11.36 2.90
C LEU A 11 -10.30 -11.01 4.15
N ARG A 12 -10.41 -11.82 5.20
CA ARG A 12 -9.75 -11.59 6.49
C ARG A 12 -8.78 -12.71 6.82
N TYR A 13 -7.61 -12.32 7.32
CA TYR A 13 -6.61 -13.20 7.90
C TYR A 13 -6.41 -12.86 9.39
N ALA A 14 -6.18 -13.88 10.22
CA ALA A 14 -5.87 -13.72 11.63
C ALA A 14 -4.83 -14.77 12.04
N ASP A 15 -3.72 -14.32 12.63
CA ASP A 15 -2.68 -15.21 13.15
C ASP A 15 -3.13 -15.76 14.51
N VAL A 16 -3.15 -17.09 14.66
CA VAL A 16 -3.59 -17.79 15.88
C VAL A 16 -2.63 -18.95 16.14
N GLY A 17 -1.71 -18.77 17.09
CA GLY A 17 -0.69 -19.77 17.40
C GLY A 17 0.26 -19.98 16.22
N ILE A 18 0.29 -21.20 15.67
CA ILE A 18 1.18 -21.61 14.56
C ILE A 18 0.47 -21.65 13.20
N ALA A 19 -0.66 -20.94 13.08
CA ALA A 19 -1.43 -20.93 11.85
C ALA A 19 -2.11 -19.58 11.65
N THR A 20 -2.32 -19.22 10.39
CA THR A 20 -3.12 -18.06 10.00
C THR A 20 -4.45 -18.54 9.46
N TYR A 21 -5.53 -18.19 10.13
CA TYR A 21 -6.89 -18.50 9.71
C TYR A 21 -7.36 -17.45 8.71
N ALA A 22 -7.95 -17.91 7.61
CA ALA A 22 -8.47 -17.07 6.55
C ALA A 22 -9.97 -17.29 6.39
N SER A 23 -10.69 -16.21 6.10
CA SER A 23 -12.10 -16.25 5.75
C SER A 23 -12.41 -15.26 4.64
N LEU A 24 -13.21 -15.69 3.67
CA LEU A 24 -13.81 -14.84 2.65
C LEU A 24 -15.32 -14.89 2.81
N ARG A 25 -15.96 -13.75 3.02
CA ARG A 25 -17.42 -13.66 3.19
C ARG A 25 -18.03 -12.58 2.31
N VAL A 26 -19.28 -12.79 1.91
CA VAL A 26 -20.11 -11.78 1.26
C VAL A 26 -20.85 -10.97 2.33
N VAL A 27 -20.73 -9.65 2.29
CA VAL A 27 -21.40 -8.76 3.25
C VAL A 27 -22.92 -8.87 3.08
N GLY A 28 -23.63 -9.05 4.20
CA GLY A 28 -25.08 -9.27 4.22
C GLY A 28 -25.51 -10.73 4.01
N HIS A 29 -24.58 -11.62 3.67
CA HIS A 29 -24.84 -13.03 3.36
C HIS A 29 -23.87 -13.95 4.14
N PRO A 30 -24.01 -14.07 5.47
CA PRO A 30 -23.07 -14.84 6.30
C PRO A 30 -23.00 -16.33 5.92
N GLU A 31 -24.06 -16.88 5.34
CA GLU A 31 -24.12 -18.24 4.78
C GLU A 31 -23.15 -18.44 3.60
N LEU A 32 -22.75 -17.35 2.93
CA LEU A 32 -21.76 -17.35 1.85
C LEU A 32 -20.38 -16.98 2.41
N THR A 33 -19.83 -17.90 3.20
CA THR A 33 -18.50 -17.79 3.80
C THR A 33 -17.64 -19.00 3.44
N ALA A 34 -16.46 -18.77 2.87
CA ALA A 34 -15.41 -19.76 2.71
C ALA A 34 -14.32 -19.56 3.76
N THR A 35 -13.79 -20.64 4.33
CA THR A 35 -12.73 -20.58 5.34
C THR A 35 -11.62 -21.56 5.04
N TRP A 36 -10.36 -21.18 5.29
CA TRP A 36 -9.21 -22.07 5.15
C TRP A 36 -8.12 -21.68 6.14
N VAL A 37 -7.12 -22.54 6.27
CA VAL A 37 -5.96 -22.33 7.15
C VAL A 37 -4.71 -22.25 6.30
N VAL A 38 -3.88 -21.24 6.57
CA VAL A 38 -2.52 -21.11 6.05
C VAL A 38 -1.57 -21.48 7.18
N GLU A 39 -0.90 -22.61 7.02
CA GLU A 39 0.00 -23.18 8.02
C GLU A 39 1.33 -22.42 8.07
N GLU A 40 1.99 -22.38 9.22
CA GLU A 40 3.20 -21.56 9.46
C GLU A 40 4.26 -21.69 8.36
N THR A 41 4.63 -22.91 7.97
CA THR A 41 5.68 -23.14 6.96
C THR A 41 5.26 -22.73 5.55
N ILE A 42 3.95 -22.80 5.23
CA ILE A 42 3.36 -22.31 3.97
C ILE A 42 3.32 -20.79 3.96
N LEU A 43 2.95 -20.17 5.09
CA LEU A 43 2.98 -18.72 5.26
C LEU A 43 4.40 -18.20 5.09
N LEU A 44 5.39 -18.81 5.74
CA LEU A 44 6.80 -18.46 5.59
C LEU A 44 7.27 -18.59 4.14
N ALA A 45 6.83 -19.62 3.40
CA ALA A 45 7.10 -19.73 1.96
C ALA A 45 6.51 -18.56 1.16
N ALA A 46 5.27 -18.15 1.44
CA ALA A 46 4.65 -17.00 0.76
C ALA A 46 5.38 -15.68 1.08
N LEU A 47 5.82 -15.50 2.32
CA LEU A 47 6.61 -14.33 2.75
C LEU A 47 7.98 -14.31 2.07
N GLU A 48 8.62 -15.47 1.89
CA GLU A 48 9.90 -15.58 1.20
C GLU A 48 9.79 -15.25 -0.29
N GLU A 49 8.75 -15.75 -0.97
CA GLU A 49 8.46 -15.44 -2.38
C GLU A 49 8.32 -13.94 -2.62
N ILE A 50 7.50 -13.25 -1.82
CA ILE A 50 7.33 -11.80 -1.97
C ILE A 50 8.62 -11.06 -1.59
N ALA A 51 9.26 -11.42 -0.48
CA ALA A 51 10.45 -10.71 -0.02
C ALA A 51 11.63 -10.84 -1.00
N GLY A 52 11.72 -11.93 -1.78
CA GLY A 52 12.70 -12.08 -2.87
C GLY A 52 12.46 -11.13 -4.06
N ALA A 53 11.24 -10.66 -4.26
CA ALA A 53 10.86 -9.77 -5.37
C ALA A 53 10.99 -8.27 -5.04
N LEU A 54 11.00 -7.91 -3.76
CA LEU A 54 10.96 -6.52 -3.31
C LEU A 54 12.35 -5.86 -3.31
N PRO A 55 12.45 -4.54 -3.53
CA PRO A 55 13.70 -3.78 -3.57
C PRO A 55 14.27 -3.47 -2.17
N ASP A 56 13.83 -4.20 -1.15
CA ASP A 56 14.32 -4.07 0.23
C ASP A 56 15.52 -5.02 0.44
N PRO A 57 16.58 -4.59 1.17
CA PRO A 57 17.75 -5.44 1.43
C PRO A 57 17.44 -6.73 2.16
N ARG A 58 18.14 -7.79 1.77
CA ARG A 58 18.08 -9.11 2.41
C ARG A 58 19.45 -9.54 2.92
N GLY A 59 19.49 -10.08 4.14
CA GLY A 59 20.74 -10.56 4.74
C GLY A 59 21.80 -9.46 4.79
N SER A 60 22.92 -9.67 4.08
CA SER A 60 24.02 -8.70 3.98
C SER A 60 23.97 -7.81 2.73
N GLU A 61 22.88 -7.82 1.96
CA GLU A 61 22.74 -6.95 0.78
C GLU A 61 22.83 -5.47 1.18
N SER A 62 23.55 -4.68 0.39
CA SER A 62 23.42 -3.23 0.46
C SER A 62 22.09 -2.78 -0.18
N PRO A 63 21.61 -1.55 0.10
CA PRO A 63 20.49 -0.97 -0.64
C PRO A 63 20.66 -0.95 -2.15
N ALA A 64 21.90 -0.84 -2.64
CA ALA A 64 22.18 -0.89 -4.08
C ALA A 64 22.02 -2.31 -4.65
N ASP A 65 22.50 -3.34 -3.93
CA ASP A 65 22.37 -4.74 -4.37
C ASP A 65 20.91 -5.18 -4.40
N ALA A 66 20.14 -4.80 -3.38
CA ALA A 66 18.71 -5.08 -3.29
C ALA A 66 17.93 -4.45 -4.46
N LEU A 67 18.29 -3.21 -4.79
CA LEU A 67 17.69 -2.49 -5.91
C LEU A 67 18.07 -3.10 -7.26
N GLU A 68 19.35 -3.47 -7.43
CA GLU A 68 19.80 -4.19 -8.62
C GLU A 68 19.04 -5.51 -8.79
N ARG A 69 18.93 -6.30 -7.72
CA ARG A 69 18.16 -7.56 -7.72
C ARG A 69 16.73 -7.31 -8.19
N ALA A 70 16.01 -6.40 -7.55
CA ALA A 70 14.60 -6.15 -7.86
C ALA A 70 14.36 -5.62 -9.28
N LEU A 71 15.29 -4.84 -9.85
CA LEU A 71 15.13 -4.22 -11.17
C LEU A 71 15.71 -5.02 -12.33
N THR A 72 16.65 -5.94 -12.08
CA THR A 72 17.34 -6.68 -13.15
C THR A 72 17.08 -8.18 -13.17
N ARG A 73 16.82 -8.78 -12.01
CA ARG A 73 16.73 -10.25 -11.85
C ARG A 73 15.51 -10.74 -11.07
N GLY A 74 14.80 -9.85 -10.37
CA GLY A 74 13.66 -10.17 -9.51
C GLY A 74 12.39 -10.50 -10.29
N ALA A 75 11.36 -10.96 -9.58
CA ALA A 75 10.12 -11.42 -10.21
C ALA A 75 9.38 -10.33 -11.02
N PHE A 76 9.64 -9.04 -10.77
CA PHE A 76 8.97 -7.93 -11.46
C PHE A 76 9.71 -7.42 -12.72
N THR A 77 10.70 -8.17 -13.23
CA THR A 77 11.51 -7.74 -14.38
C THR A 77 11.03 -8.32 -15.72
N ASP A 78 10.27 -9.41 -15.69
CA ASP A 78 9.61 -9.99 -16.88
C ASP A 78 8.21 -10.55 -16.57
N PRO A 79 7.28 -10.56 -17.53
CA PRO A 79 5.89 -11.00 -17.29
C PRO A 79 5.73 -12.47 -16.89
N ALA A 80 6.64 -13.35 -17.28
CA ALA A 80 6.52 -14.77 -16.95
C ALA A 80 6.93 -15.03 -15.49
N SER A 81 8.05 -14.45 -15.05
CA SER A 81 8.49 -14.50 -13.65
C SER A 81 7.49 -13.82 -12.72
N GLU A 82 6.88 -12.71 -13.14
CA GLU A 82 5.83 -12.06 -12.36
C GLU A 82 4.59 -12.93 -12.25
N LEU A 83 4.12 -13.51 -13.36
CA LEU A 83 2.96 -14.40 -13.34
C LEU A 83 3.22 -15.63 -12.49
N MET A 84 4.45 -16.15 -12.48
CA MET A 84 4.83 -17.25 -11.59
C MET A 84 4.71 -16.83 -10.12
N LEU A 85 5.28 -15.69 -9.72
CA LEU A 85 5.13 -15.16 -8.36
C LEU A 85 3.65 -14.98 -7.98
N ALA A 86 2.87 -14.33 -8.85
CA ALA A 86 1.45 -14.09 -8.67
C ALA A 86 0.65 -15.39 -8.49
N TYR A 87 0.97 -16.42 -9.28
CA TYR A 87 0.39 -17.76 -9.16
C TYR A 87 0.76 -18.43 -7.83
N ARG A 88 2.03 -18.40 -7.45
CA ARG A 88 2.50 -19.00 -6.19
C ARG A 88 1.80 -18.37 -4.99
N LEU A 89 1.74 -17.04 -4.93
CA LEU A 89 1.01 -16.33 -3.88
C LEU A 89 -0.49 -16.67 -3.89
N GLY A 90 -1.10 -16.78 -5.07
CA GLY A 90 -2.51 -17.17 -5.22
C GLY A 90 -2.82 -18.60 -4.74
N VAL A 91 -1.88 -19.53 -4.92
CA VAL A 91 -1.97 -20.91 -4.39
C VAL A 91 -1.82 -20.93 -2.88
N LEU A 92 -0.79 -20.24 -2.35
CA LEU A 92 -0.40 -20.33 -0.94
C LEU A 92 -1.38 -19.58 -0.02
N LEU A 93 -1.94 -18.46 -0.47
CA LEU A 93 -2.70 -17.56 0.39
C LEU A 93 -4.21 -17.74 0.28
N ILE A 94 -4.76 -18.16 -0.86
CA ILE A 94 -6.21 -18.28 -1.07
C ILE A 94 -6.59 -19.74 -1.33
N GLY A 95 -7.48 -20.29 -0.50
CA GLY A 95 -8.01 -21.64 -0.64
C GLY A 95 -8.91 -21.81 -1.87
N SER A 96 -9.16 -23.06 -2.29
CA SER A 96 -9.98 -23.35 -3.47
C SER A 96 -11.40 -22.78 -3.36
N GLU A 97 -12.05 -22.91 -2.20
CA GLU A 97 -13.38 -22.36 -1.95
C GLU A 97 -13.38 -20.82 -2.00
N GLY A 98 -12.30 -20.18 -1.55
CA GLY A 98 -12.13 -18.73 -1.64
C GLY A 98 -12.10 -18.26 -3.10
N TRP A 99 -11.34 -18.94 -3.96
CA TRP A 99 -11.32 -18.65 -5.39
C TRP A 99 -12.67 -18.89 -6.07
N GLN A 100 -13.36 -19.98 -5.72
CA GLN A 100 -14.70 -20.26 -6.25
C GLN A 100 -15.71 -19.16 -5.89
N LEU A 101 -15.67 -18.66 -4.66
CA LEU A 101 -16.54 -17.57 -4.22
C LEU A 101 -16.19 -16.24 -4.91
N LEU A 102 -14.91 -15.95 -5.15
CA LEU A 102 -14.49 -14.78 -5.94
C LEU A 102 -15.00 -14.86 -7.38
N ASP A 103 -14.84 -16.02 -8.02
CA ASP A 103 -15.32 -16.25 -9.39
C ASP A 103 -16.83 -16.06 -9.51
N ALA A 104 -17.60 -16.57 -8.53
CA ALA A 104 -19.06 -16.46 -8.51
C ALA A 104 -19.57 -15.02 -8.47
N TYR A 105 -18.72 -14.06 -8.05
CA TYR A 105 -19.07 -12.66 -7.96
C TYR A 105 -18.38 -11.77 -8.99
N ALA A 106 -17.38 -12.26 -9.73
CA ALA A 106 -16.52 -11.45 -10.60
C ALA A 106 -17.31 -10.56 -11.59
N ASP A 107 -18.35 -11.10 -12.22
CA ASP A 107 -19.18 -10.39 -13.21
C ASP A 107 -20.01 -9.24 -12.61
N ARG A 108 -20.11 -9.16 -11.29
CA ARG A 108 -20.85 -8.11 -10.56
C ARG A 108 -19.96 -6.95 -10.13
N ALA A 109 -18.70 -6.94 -10.55
CA ALA A 109 -17.67 -5.98 -10.14
C ALA A 109 -17.68 -5.77 -8.62
N PRO A 110 -17.41 -6.79 -7.79
CA PRO A 110 -17.44 -6.65 -6.35
C PRO A 110 -16.36 -5.70 -5.84
N VAL A 111 -16.54 -5.22 -4.62
CA VAL A 111 -15.49 -4.57 -3.83
C VAL A 111 -14.95 -5.59 -2.84
N LEU A 112 -13.65 -5.90 -2.91
CA LEU A 112 -12.98 -6.82 -2.02
C LEU A 112 -12.17 -6.03 -0.97
N HIS A 113 -12.64 -6.08 0.27
CA HIS A 113 -11.96 -5.51 1.44
C HIS A 113 -10.99 -6.54 2.04
N ILE A 114 -9.69 -6.25 1.98
CA ILE A 114 -8.65 -7.10 2.55
C ILE A 114 -8.33 -6.65 3.97
N ALA A 115 -8.52 -7.54 4.94
CA ALA A 115 -8.07 -7.38 6.32
C ALA A 115 -6.94 -8.41 6.59
N PRO A 116 -5.68 -8.10 6.23
CA PRO A 116 -4.58 -9.04 6.42
C PRO A 116 -4.22 -9.18 7.91
N SER A 117 -3.52 -10.26 8.26
CA SER A 117 -2.76 -10.29 9.50
C SER A 117 -1.48 -9.45 9.36
N ALA A 118 -0.81 -9.16 10.49
CA ALA A 118 0.40 -8.34 10.53
C ALA A 118 1.44 -8.80 9.49
N ARG A 119 1.67 -10.11 9.43
CA ARG A 119 2.68 -10.72 8.54
C ARG A 119 2.36 -10.56 7.06
N LEU A 120 1.08 -10.47 6.72
CA LEU A 120 0.59 -10.39 5.33
C LEU A 120 0.39 -8.94 4.85
N GLY A 121 0.78 -7.94 5.64
CA GLY A 121 0.61 -6.52 5.31
C GLY A 121 1.33 -6.06 4.03
N ARG A 122 2.33 -6.80 3.53
CA ARG A 122 3.09 -6.47 2.30
C ARG A 122 2.60 -7.19 1.05
N ILE A 123 1.63 -8.10 1.17
CA ILE A 123 1.16 -8.89 0.03
C ILE A 123 0.45 -7.96 -0.98
N PRO A 124 0.85 -7.97 -2.26
CA PRO A 124 0.16 -7.23 -3.31
C PRO A 124 -1.12 -7.96 -3.69
N TRP A 125 -2.15 -7.89 -2.86
CA TRP A 125 -3.39 -8.67 -3.02
C TRP A 125 -3.96 -8.58 -4.45
N GLY A 126 -4.00 -7.39 -5.04
CA GLY A 126 -4.47 -7.20 -6.41
C GLY A 126 -3.70 -8.01 -7.47
N LEU A 127 -2.43 -8.36 -7.23
CA LEU A 127 -1.59 -9.17 -8.12
C LEU A 127 -1.78 -10.68 -7.98
N LEU A 128 -2.47 -11.20 -6.95
CA LEU A 128 -2.60 -12.66 -6.81
C LEU A 128 -3.32 -13.24 -8.03
N ALA A 129 -2.76 -14.29 -8.62
CA ALA A 129 -3.29 -14.92 -9.81
C ALA A 129 -4.11 -16.16 -9.47
N ARG A 130 -5.23 -16.32 -10.17
CA ARG A 130 -6.12 -17.48 -10.03
C ARG A 130 -5.42 -18.76 -10.51
N PRO A 131 -5.21 -19.76 -9.64
CA PRO A 131 -4.60 -21.03 -10.03
C PRO A 131 -5.58 -21.91 -10.82
N LEU A 132 -5.06 -22.62 -11.81
CA LEU A 132 -5.77 -23.71 -12.50
C LEU A 132 -5.30 -25.08 -12.00
N LEU A 133 -4.01 -25.18 -11.67
CA LEU A 133 -3.41 -26.37 -11.08
C LEU A 133 -2.82 -25.99 -9.71
N ARG A 134 -2.91 -26.91 -8.75
CA ARG A 134 -2.23 -26.79 -7.46
C ARG A 134 -1.17 -27.89 -7.33
N PRO A 135 -0.14 -27.69 -6.49
CA PRO A 135 0.75 -28.78 -6.10
C PRO A 135 -0.04 -29.97 -5.55
N ASP A 136 0.50 -31.18 -5.72
CA ASP A 136 -0.09 -32.39 -5.17
C ASP A 136 -0.23 -32.30 -3.64
N VAL A 137 -1.37 -32.73 -3.11
CA VAL A 137 -1.70 -32.58 -1.68
C VAL A 137 -0.74 -33.37 -0.81
N THR A 138 -0.38 -34.59 -1.20
CA THR A 138 0.53 -35.44 -0.42
C THR A 138 1.93 -34.84 -0.41
N ALA A 139 2.41 -34.36 -1.55
CA ALA A 139 3.70 -33.69 -1.67
C ALA A 139 3.73 -32.37 -0.86
N MET A 140 2.64 -31.60 -0.82
CA MET A 140 2.53 -30.42 0.04
C MET A 140 2.59 -30.78 1.54
N LEU A 141 1.92 -31.87 1.96
CA LEU A 141 1.98 -32.32 3.35
C LEU A 141 3.41 -32.72 3.74
N GLN A 142 4.14 -33.41 2.86
CA GLN A 142 5.54 -33.75 3.10
C GLN A 142 6.42 -32.50 3.22
N ALA A 143 6.32 -31.57 2.25
CA ALA A 143 7.10 -30.34 2.26
C ALA A 143 6.87 -29.49 3.53
N ARG A 144 5.63 -29.51 4.06
CA ARG A 144 5.30 -28.86 5.33
C ARG A 144 6.01 -29.50 6.52
N GLN A 145 6.02 -30.84 6.57
CA GLN A 145 6.66 -31.60 7.66
C GLN A 145 8.18 -31.43 7.64
N ASP A 146 8.79 -31.49 6.46
CA ASP A 146 10.24 -31.34 6.28
C ASP A 146 10.74 -29.94 6.69
N ALA A 147 9.86 -28.94 6.63
CA ALA A 147 10.16 -27.56 6.98
C ALA A 147 10.03 -27.25 8.48
N ILE A 148 9.60 -28.22 9.31
CA ILE A 148 9.60 -28.09 10.77
C ILE A 148 10.92 -28.66 11.28
N THR A 149 11.84 -27.79 11.69
CA THR A 149 13.16 -28.18 12.18
C THR A 149 13.30 -27.98 13.70
N PRO A 150 14.33 -28.52 14.35
CA PRO A 150 14.61 -28.25 15.76
C PRO A 150 14.82 -26.75 16.07
N ASP A 151 15.25 -25.96 15.08
CA ASP A 151 15.47 -24.50 15.21
C ASP A 151 14.18 -23.70 14.96
N GLY A 152 13.05 -24.38 14.72
CA GLY A 152 11.75 -23.80 14.45
C GLY A 152 11.26 -23.99 13.01
N PRO A 153 10.05 -23.53 12.70
CA PRO A 153 9.49 -23.62 11.35
C PRO A 153 10.28 -22.76 10.37
N GLN A 154 10.56 -23.32 9.20
CA GLN A 154 11.23 -22.66 8.07
C GLN A 154 10.25 -22.51 6.89
N PRO A 155 10.55 -21.67 5.89
CA PRO A 155 9.80 -21.65 4.64
C PRO A 155 9.76 -23.03 3.98
N ALA A 156 8.56 -23.55 3.71
CA ALA A 156 8.42 -24.85 3.05
C ALA A 156 8.91 -24.82 1.59
N ALA A 157 9.67 -25.84 1.20
CA ALA A 157 10.10 -26.04 -0.19
C ALA A 157 8.94 -26.63 -1.01
N ILE A 158 8.12 -25.77 -1.62
CA ILE A 158 6.90 -26.20 -2.31
C ILE A 158 7.23 -26.99 -3.59
N PRO A 159 6.67 -28.19 -3.78
CA PRO A 159 6.85 -28.99 -5.00
C PRO A 159 5.95 -28.46 -6.12
N TRP A 160 6.33 -27.32 -6.70
CA TRP A 160 5.55 -26.67 -7.75
C TRP A 160 5.36 -27.59 -8.97
N PRO A 161 4.14 -27.73 -9.52
CA PRO A 161 3.90 -28.51 -10.72
C PRO A 161 4.74 -28.02 -11.89
N ALA A 162 5.35 -28.93 -12.63
CA ALA A 162 6.00 -28.62 -13.89
C ALA A 162 4.97 -28.31 -14.97
N GLY A 163 5.28 -27.39 -15.89
CA GLY A 163 4.42 -27.09 -17.03
C GLY A 163 4.52 -25.64 -17.48
N ALA A 164 3.87 -25.34 -18.60
CA ALA A 164 3.71 -23.98 -19.08
C ALA A 164 2.80 -23.18 -18.11
N LEU A 165 3.10 -21.91 -17.90
CA LEU A 165 2.34 -21.02 -17.01
C LEU A 165 0.83 -20.98 -17.34
N THR A 166 0.46 -21.11 -18.61
CA THR A 166 -0.93 -21.16 -19.07
C THR A 166 -1.70 -22.39 -18.60
N ALA A 167 -1.00 -23.49 -18.27
CA ALA A 167 -1.58 -24.67 -17.66
C ALA A 167 -1.67 -24.53 -16.12
N LEU A 168 -0.82 -23.71 -15.52
CA LEU A 168 -0.76 -23.51 -14.07
C LEU A 168 -1.76 -22.45 -13.59
N SER A 169 -1.97 -21.39 -14.37
CA SER A 169 -2.84 -20.27 -14.03
C SER A 169 -3.62 -19.77 -15.24
N SER A 170 -4.85 -19.30 -14.99
CA SER A 170 -5.67 -18.62 -15.99
C SER A 170 -5.13 -17.25 -16.37
N GLY A 171 -4.15 -16.74 -15.61
CA GLY A 171 -3.64 -15.38 -15.75
C GLY A 171 -4.53 -14.33 -15.10
N ALA A 172 -5.81 -14.59 -14.81
CA ALA A 172 -6.69 -13.62 -14.13
C ALA A 172 -6.14 -13.23 -12.75
N ARG A 173 -6.05 -11.93 -12.47
CA ARG A 173 -5.58 -11.35 -11.20
C ARG A 173 -6.77 -10.98 -10.32
N LEU A 174 -6.61 -10.95 -8.99
CA LEU A 174 -7.67 -10.47 -8.09
C LEU A 174 -8.19 -9.08 -8.46
N ILE A 175 -7.29 -8.18 -8.87
CA ILE A 175 -7.70 -6.84 -9.29
C ILE A 175 -8.57 -6.85 -10.55
N GLU A 176 -8.53 -7.90 -11.38
CA GLU A 176 -9.42 -8.06 -12.54
C GLU A 176 -10.79 -8.64 -12.15
N LEU A 177 -10.88 -9.31 -10.99
CA LEU A 177 -12.11 -9.90 -10.47
C LEU A 177 -12.89 -8.95 -9.55
N ALA A 178 -12.20 -7.99 -8.91
CA ALA A 178 -12.79 -7.06 -7.94
C ALA A 178 -12.03 -5.73 -7.91
N ASP A 179 -12.65 -4.66 -7.42
CA ASP A 179 -11.88 -3.53 -6.88
C ASP A 179 -11.34 -3.94 -5.52
N VAL A 180 -10.01 -3.95 -5.38
CA VAL A 180 -9.30 -4.40 -4.18
C VAL A 180 -8.94 -3.19 -3.34
N VAL A 181 -9.37 -3.20 -2.08
CA VAL A 181 -9.04 -2.17 -1.08
C VAL A 181 -8.63 -2.83 0.23
N MET A 182 -7.78 -2.16 0.99
CA MET A 182 -7.43 -2.58 2.34
C MET A 182 -8.50 -2.10 3.31
N ALA A 183 -8.93 -2.98 4.22
CA ALA A 183 -9.87 -2.65 5.27
C ALA A 183 -9.18 -1.89 6.40
N VAL A 184 -9.77 -0.78 6.83
CA VAL A 184 -9.38 -0.12 8.08
C VAL A 184 -9.86 -0.94 9.28
N PRO A 185 -9.05 -1.14 10.34
CA PRO A 185 -9.47 -1.83 11.56
C PRO A 185 -10.73 -1.19 12.13
N ALA A 186 -11.69 -2.04 12.52
CA ALA A 186 -13.03 -1.59 12.91
C ALA A 186 -13.01 -0.61 14.10
N ASN A 187 -12.08 -0.78 15.04
CA ASN A 187 -11.88 0.13 16.15
C ASN A 187 -11.45 1.53 15.68
N ILE A 188 -10.48 1.61 14.76
CA ILE A 188 -10.01 2.88 14.17
C ILE A 188 -11.13 3.54 13.36
N ALA A 189 -11.77 2.76 12.48
CA ALA A 189 -12.89 3.24 11.68
C ALA A 189 -14.03 3.80 12.55
N ARG A 190 -14.31 3.19 13.70
CA ARG A 190 -15.40 3.61 14.59
C ARG A 190 -15.13 4.90 15.34
N ILE A 191 -13.89 5.14 15.78
CA ILE A 191 -13.55 6.29 16.64
C ILE A 191 -12.98 7.48 15.86
N ARG A 192 -12.83 7.35 14.54
CA ARG A 192 -12.31 8.40 13.67
C ARG A 192 -13.12 9.69 13.77
N ARG A 193 -12.46 10.81 13.52
CA ARG A 193 -13.13 12.08 13.27
C ARG A 193 -13.98 11.98 11.99
N ILE A 194 -15.26 12.33 12.06
CA ILE A 194 -16.09 12.42 10.87
C ILE A 194 -15.77 13.74 10.17
N ASN A 195 -15.32 13.66 8.92
CA ASN A 195 -15.08 14.83 8.07
C ASN A 195 -15.99 14.77 6.83
N GLN A 196 -16.23 15.93 6.20
CA GLN A 196 -17.01 16.01 4.98
C GLN A 196 -16.10 16.18 3.77
N PRO A 197 -16.34 15.45 2.65
CA PRO A 197 -15.56 15.59 1.45
C PRO A 197 -15.70 16.99 0.86
N ARG A 198 -14.57 17.56 0.42
CA ARG A 198 -14.51 18.88 -0.23
C ARG A 198 -13.80 18.77 -1.58
N PRO A 199 -14.39 18.08 -2.59
CA PRO A 199 -13.72 17.86 -3.87
C PRO A 199 -13.25 19.15 -4.57
N GLN A 200 -13.95 20.26 -4.30
CA GLN A 200 -13.62 21.59 -4.83
C GLN A 200 -12.54 22.34 -4.03
N GLY A 201 -12.22 21.92 -2.80
CA GLY A 201 -11.21 22.57 -1.98
C GLY A 201 -9.80 22.31 -2.53
N ASP A 202 -8.92 23.31 -2.47
CA ASP A 202 -7.56 23.22 -3.02
C ASP A 202 -6.80 21.99 -2.52
N PRO A 203 -6.03 21.30 -3.39
CA PRO A 203 -5.21 20.19 -2.95
C PRO A 203 -4.01 20.71 -2.16
N LEU A 204 -3.70 20.01 -1.08
CA LEU A 204 -2.50 20.21 -0.29
C LEU A 204 -1.41 19.28 -0.80
N LEU A 205 -0.35 19.87 -1.35
CA LEU A 205 0.75 19.19 -2.02
C LEU A 205 2.03 19.34 -1.18
N LEU A 206 2.55 18.23 -0.67
CA LEU A 206 3.86 18.14 -0.02
C LEU A 206 4.75 17.25 -0.88
N LEU A 207 5.52 17.86 -1.79
CA LEU A 207 6.24 17.13 -2.84
C LEU A 207 7.76 17.17 -2.65
N ASP A 208 8.35 16.04 -2.28
CA ASP A 208 9.79 15.82 -2.02
C ASP A 208 10.37 16.94 -1.14
N PRO A 209 9.83 17.20 0.08
CA PRO A 209 10.32 18.28 0.93
C PRO A 209 11.81 18.10 1.25
N ARG A 210 12.55 19.21 1.37
CA ARG A 210 13.98 19.13 1.70
C ARG A 210 14.16 18.83 3.19
N VAL A 211 14.65 17.63 3.47
CA VAL A 211 15.04 17.23 4.82
C VAL A 211 16.25 18.06 5.29
N PRO A 212 16.18 18.74 6.46
CA PRO A 212 17.28 19.56 6.97
C PRO A 212 18.57 18.76 7.18
N GLY A 213 19.72 19.36 6.86
CA GLY A 213 21.04 18.71 6.97
C GLY A 213 21.34 17.66 5.90
N GLN A 214 20.41 17.35 4.99
CA GLN A 214 20.55 16.28 4.00
C GLN A 214 20.91 16.82 2.62
N ARG A 215 21.95 16.24 2.02
CA ARG A 215 22.35 16.53 0.64
C ARG A 215 21.39 15.85 -0.34
N PRO A 216 21.23 16.35 -1.58
CA PRO A 216 20.33 15.74 -2.56
C PRO A 216 20.65 14.27 -2.90
N ASP A 217 21.88 13.82 -2.69
CA ASP A 217 22.39 12.48 -2.95
C ASP A 217 22.54 11.61 -1.68
N SER A 218 22.14 12.12 -0.50
CA SER A 218 22.15 11.32 0.74
C SER A 218 20.96 10.36 0.82
N ALA A 219 20.94 9.50 1.85
CA ALA A 219 19.85 8.55 2.09
C ALA A 219 18.47 9.22 2.23
N LEU A 220 18.43 10.43 2.80
CA LEU A 220 17.23 11.28 2.90
C LEU A 220 17.28 12.46 1.89
N GLY A 221 17.95 12.24 0.76
CA GLY A 221 18.13 13.17 -0.35
C GLY A 221 16.88 13.29 -1.24
N SER A 222 17.05 13.58 -2.53
CA SER A 222 15.90 13.70 -3.44
C SER A 222 15.26 12.36 -3.75
N VAL A 223 13.94 12.27 -3.60
CA VAL A 223 13.16 11.14 -4.12
C VAL A 223 12.92 11.29 -5.63
N LEU A 224 12.60 12.52 -6.07
CA LEU A 224 12.17 12.80 -7.45
C LEU A 224 13.30 13.32 -8.36
N GLY A 225 14.50 13.52 -7.81
CA GLY A 225 15.61 14.14 -8.51
C GLY A 225 15.48 15.65 -8.63
N ARG A 226 16.28 16.26 -9.52
CA ARG A 226 16.32 17.72 -9.67
C ARG A 226 14.99 18.24 -10.25
N PRO A 227 14.29 19.17 -9.58
CA PRO A 227 13.10 19.79 -10.14
C PRO A 227 13.40 20.49 -11.48
N SER A 228 12.53 20.26 -12.46
CA SER A 228 12.55 20.91 -13.78
C SER A 228 11.12 20.93 -14.33
N ALA A 229 10.80 21.96 -15.12
CA ALA A 229 9.52 22.09 -15.82
C ALA A 229 9.26 20.89 -16.78
N ASP A 230 10.32 20.23 -17.24
CA ASP A 230 10.23 19.10 -18.15
C ASP A 230 9.94 17.76 -17.44
N THR A 231 9.95 17.71 -16.11
CA THR A 231 9.62 16.47 -15.39
C THR A 231 8.13 16.13 -15.55
N VAL A 232 7.81 14.83 -15.52
CA VAL A 232 6.41 14.35 -15.62
C VAL A 232 5.52 15.05 -14.59
N LEU A 233 6.00 15.18 -13.35
CA LEU A 233 5.23 15.79 -12.27
C LEU A 233 5.11 17.31 -12.38
N ALA A 234 6.14 18.02 -12.81
CA ALA A 234 6.00 19.46 -13.02
C ALA A 234 4.96 19.76 -14.10
N ARG A 235 4.91 18.98 -15.20
CA ARG A 235 3.86 19.12 -16.22
C ARG A 235 2.47 18.79 -15.68
N HIS A 236 2.35 17.70 -14.92
CA HIS A 236 1.10 17.28 -14.27
C HIS A 236 0.54 18.39 -13.38
N TYR A 237 1.34 18.93 -12.47
CA TYR A 237 0.89 19.99 -11.58
C TYR A 237 0.75 21.35 -12.26
N ALA A 238 1.48 21.64 -13.34
CA ALA A 238 1.26 22.82 -14.15
C ALA A 238 -0.09 22.78 -14.89
N GLU A 239 -0.54 21.60 -15.33
CA GLU A 239 -1.91 21.40 -15.84
C GLU A 239 -2.94 21.64 -14.75
N LEU A 240 -2.74 21.05 -13.56
CA LEU A 240 -3.62 21.24 -12.42
C LEU A 240 -3.77 22.72 -12.05
N MET A 241 -2.65 23.44 -11.95
CA MET A 241 -2.60 24.86 -11.58
C MET A 241 -3.27 25.79 -12.61
N ARG A 242 -3.44 25.36 -13.86
CA ARG A 242 -4.20 26.12 -14.88
C ARG A 242 -5.71 26.11 -14.62
N SER A 243 -6.22 25.08 -13.95
CA SER A 243 -7.66 24.91 -13.70
C SER A 243 -8.09 25.25 -12.28
N ARG A 244 -7.16 25.22 -11.31
CA ARG A 244 -7.46 25.44 -9.90
C ARG A 244 -6.24 25.86 -9.11
N THR A 245 -6.49 26.56 -8.01
CA THR A 245 -5.45 26.90 -7.04
C THR A 245 -5.00 25.67 -6.24
N VAL A 246 -3.77 25.70 -5.72
CA VAL A 246 -3.13 24.62 -4.93
C VAL A 246 -2.50 25.17 -3.65
N LEU A 247 -2.25 24.32 -2.66
CA LEU A 247 -1.47 24.65 -1.46
C LEU A 247 -0.15 23.86 -1.50
N PRO A 248 1.03 24.49 -1.31
CA PRO A 248 1.26 25.93 -1.10
C PRO A 248 0.90 26.79 -2.32
N ARG A 249 0.67 28.09 -2.08
CA ARG A 249 0.55 29.08 -3.16
C ARG A 249 1.92 29.32 -3.78
N VAL A 250 2.04 29.12 -5.09
CA VAL A 250 3.28 29.26 -5.87
C VAL A 250 2.94 29.79 -7.26
N GLU A 251 3.92 30.41 -7.92
CA GLU A 251 3.74 30.96 -9.27
C GLU A 251 4.00 29.90 -10.36
N SER A 252 4.88 28.94 -10.07
CA SER A 252 5.22 27.85 -10.98
C SER A 252 5.17 26.47 -10.31
N ALA A 253 4.83 25.44 -11.08
CA ALA A 253 4.77 24.07 -10.55
C ALA A 253 6.12 23.56 -10.01
N VAL A 254 7.25 24.10 -10.51
CA VAL A 254 8.59 23.71 -10.06
C VAL A 254 8.83 24.10 -8.59
N GLU A 255 8.22 25.19 -8.10
CA GLU A 255 8.33 25.67 -6.72
C GLU A 255 7.58 24.80 -5.69
N LEU A 256 6.76 23.84 -6.15
CA LEU A 256 6.11 22.87 -5.27
C LEU A 256 7.11 21.85 -4.70
N PHE A 257 8.24 21.64 -5.38
CA PHE A 257 9.19 20.58 -5.05
C PHE A 257 10.36 21.09 -4.20
N ARG A 258 10.94 20.21 -3.37
CA ARG A 258 12.18 20.48 -2.61
C ARG A 258 12.12 21.71 -1.69
N ARG A 259 10.91 22.07 -1.24
CA ARG A 259 10.66 23.17 -0.32
C ARG A 259 11.32 22.96 1.04
N THR A 260 11.74 24.05 1.66
CA THR A 260 12.43 24.07 2.97
C THR A 260 11.56 24.57 4.11
N ASP A 261 10.32 24.96 3.82
CA ASP A 261 9.40 25.61 4.74
C ASP A 261 8.16 24.77 5.06
N THR A 262 8.04 23.57 4.45
CA THR A 262 6.93 22.64 4.69
C THR A 262 7.26 21.73 5.88
N ASP A 263 7.30 22.31 7.09
CA ASP A 263 7.47 21.59 8.36
C ASP A 263 6.12 21.19 8.99
N ARG A 264 6.13 20.63 10.21
CA ARG A 264 4.90 20.19 10.92
C ARG A 264 3.97 21.34 11.29
N HIS A 265 4.50 22.53 11.58
CA HIS A 265 3.67 23.71 11.90
C HIS A 265 3.01 24.24 10.63
N TRP A 266 3.76 24.29 9.53
CA TRP A 266 3.20 24.62 8.23
C TRP A 266 2.11 23.63 7.81
N LEU A 267 2.34 22.32 8.00
CA LEU A 267 1.32 21.30 7.72
C LEU A 267 0.03 21.56 8.52
N ALA A 268 0.14 21.84 9.82
CA ALA A 268 -1.01 22.17 10.65
C ALA A 268 -1.77 23.41 10.14
N ALA A 269 -1.04 24.48 9.78
CA ALA A 269 -1.63 25.70 9.21
C ALA A 269 -2.26 25.47 7.83
N ALA A 270 -1.68 24.60 7.00
CA ALA A 270 -2.24 24.22 5.71
C ALA A 270 -3.52 23.38 5.87
N LEU A 271 -3.55 22.43 6.80
CA LEU A 271 -4.73 21.64 7.12
C LEU A 271 -5.87 22.49 7.70
N ALA A 272 -5.55 23.54 8.46
CA ALA A 272 -6.55 24.50 8.96
C ALA A 272 -7.29 25.24 7.83
N GLN A 273 -6.72 25.33 6.63
CA GLN A 273 -7.40 25.85 5.44
C GLN A 273 -8.40 24.86 4.83
N ARG A 274 -8.50 23.64 5.39
CA ARG A 274 -9.42 22.58 5.00
C ARG A 274 -9.30 22.22 3.51
N PRO A 275 -8.12 21.72 3.07
CA PRO A 275 -7.88 21.32 1.68
C PRO A 275 -8.85 20.24 1.24
N GLY A 276 -9.03 20.07 -0.07
CA GLY A 276 -9.91 19.04 -0.63
C GLY A 276 -9.31 17.64 -0.65
N ARG A 277 -7.99 17.55 -0.75
CA ARG A 277 -7.19 16.32 -0.65
C ARG A 277 -5.77 16.64 -0.21
N LEU A 278 -5.04 15.66 0.31
CA LEU A 278 -3.62 15.76 0.63
C LEU A 278 -2.82 14.80 -0.24
N VAL A 279 -1.72 15.26 -0.83
CA VAL A 279 -0.73 14.42 -1.51
C VAL A 279 0.63 14.67 -0.88
N PHE A 280 1.16 13.65 -0.22
CA PHE A 280 2.52 13.60 0.28
C PHE A 280 3.37 12.70 -0.62
N VAL A 281 4.50 13.21 -1.07
CA VAL A 281 5.55 12.45 -1.75
C VAL A 281 6.85 12.75 -1.04
N GLY A 282 7.57 11.73 -0.59
CA GLY A 282 8.84 11.95 0.09
C GLY A 282 9.33 10.70 0.81
N HIS A 283 10.17 10.91 1.82
CA HIS A 283 10.68 9.83 2.66
C HIS A 283 9.69 9.50 3.77
N ALA A 284 9.58 8.21 4.05
CA ALA A 284 8.96 7.70 5.26
C ALA A 284 9.90 6.66 5.88
N SER A 285 9.90 6.59 7.21
CA SER A 285 10.55 5.53 7.98
C SER A 285 9.49 4.64 8.60
N VAL A 286 9.74 3.33 8.60
CA VAL A 286 8.92 2.35 9.33
C VAL A 286 9.38 2.32 10.79
N GLY A 287 8.48 2.02 11.72
CA GLY A 287 8.78 1.94 13.15
C GLY A 287 9.66 0.76 13.60
N ASP A 288 10.40 0.14 12.68
CA ASP A 288 11.32 -0.97 12.97
C ASP A 288 12.60 -0.43 13.63
N SER A 289 12.94 -0.94 14.81
CA SER A 289 14.15 -0.59 15.56
C SER A 289 15.40 -1.33 15.05
N THR A 290 15.63 -1.40 13.74
CA THR A 290 16.76 -2.12 13.16
C THR A 290 17.91 -1.21 12.71
N GLN A 291 18.25 -0.22 13.53
CA GLN A 291 19.52 0.53 13.43
C GLN A 291 20.36 0.57 14.72
N GLN A 292 20.10 -0.32 15.69
CA GLN A 292 21.13 -0.67 16.68
C GLN A 292 21.64 -2.07 16.37
N ALA A 293 22.72 -2.12 15.58
CA ALA A 293 23.50 -3.33 15.41
C ALA A 293 23.98 -3.82 16.78
N GLY A 294 23.47 -4.98 17.23
CA GLY A 294 24.05 -5.72 18.35
C GLY A 294 23.16 -6.00 19.56
N THR A 295 21.87 -5.68 19.57
CA THR A 295 20.95 -6.11 20.64
C THR A 295 19.72 -6.79 20.04
N GLU A 296 19.13 -7.73 20.79
CA GLU A 296 17.95 -8.53 20.43
C GLU A 296 16.94 -7.72 19.61
N ALA A 297 16.42 -8.32 18.54
CA ALA A 297 15.48 -7.71 17.61
C ALA A 297 14.32 -7.07 18.38
N GLY A 298 14.39 -5.75 18.60
CA GLY A 298 13.34 -5.01 19.28
C GLY A 298 12.04 -5.12 18.50
N VAL A 299 10.93 -5.24 19.22
CA VAL A 299 9.59 -5.19 18.64
C VAL A 299 9.43 -3.81 18.00
N GLY A 300 9.33 -3.76 16.68
CA GLY A 300 9.01 -2.51 15.98
C GLY A 300 7.61 -2.03 16.39
N HIS A 301 7.42 -0.72 16.43
CA HIS A 301 6.18 -0.12 16.91
C HIS A 301 5.57 0.81 15.85
N ALA A 302 4.31 0.57 15.48
CA ALA A 302 3.67 1.28 14.36
C ALA A 302 3.64 2.80 14.57
N GLU A 303 3.47 3.28 15.79
CA GLU A 303 3.39 4.71 16.12
C GLU A 303 4.72 5.46 15.89
N ARG A 304 5.84 4.74 15.72
CA ARG A 304 7.14 5.31 15.35
C ARG A 304 7.32 5.52 13.84
N ALA A 305 6.41 4.98 13.01
CA ALA A 305 6.42 5.27 11.59
C ALA A 305 6.36 6.79 11.37
N ALA A 306 7.17 7.33 10.46
CA ALA A 306 7.38 8.77 10.39
C ALA A 306 7.45 9.30 8.97
N LEU A 307 6.91 10.51 8.77
CA LEU A 307 7.10 11.31 7.56
C LEU A 307 8.28 12.26 7.75
N HIS A 308 9.13 12.39 6.73
CA HIS A 308 10.25 13.32 6.75
C HIS A 308 9.85 14.63 6.05
N LEU A 309 9.51 15.62 6.87
CA LEU A 309 9.20 16.99 6.43
C LEU A 309 10.43 17.91 6.58
N ALA A 310 10.28 19.21 6.31
CA ALA A 310 11.32 20.21 6.56
C ALA A 310 11.55 20.54 8.05
N CYS A 311 11.14 19.65 8.96
CA CYS A 311 11.26 19.81 10.42
C CYS A 311 12.72 19.82 10.87
N ARG A 312 13.15 20.88 11.54
CA ARG A 312 14.46 20.94 12.21
C ARG A 312 14.47 20.13 13.51
N SER A 313 15.64 19.70 13.93
CA SER A 313 15.86 18.95 15.19
C SER A 313 15.41 19.70 16.44
N SER A 314 15.40 21.04 16.39
CA SER A 314 14.92 21.93 17.46
C SER A 314 13.40 21.92 17.63
N VAL A 315 12.64 21.45 16.65
CA VAL A 315 11.18 21.36 16.75
C VAL A 315 10.84 20.20 17.70
N PRO A 316 9.95 20.39 18.70
CA PRO A 316 9.50 19.31 19.57
C PRO A 316 8.80 18.18 18.81
N GLY A 317 8.97 16.95 19.28
CA GLY A 317 8.31 15.76 18.73
C GLY A 317 8.80 14.47 19.36
N TYR A 318 8.10 13.37 19.10
CA TYR A 318 8.36 12.05 19.70
C TYR A 318 9.52 11.28 19.06
N ALA A 319 9.91 11.58 17.82
CA ALA A 319 11.08 10.94 17.19
C ALA A 319 12.40 11.52 17.72
N ASP A 320 13.43 10.68 17.83
CA ASP A 320 14.81 11.15 17.98
C ASP A 320 15.28 11.94 16.75
N PRO A 321 16.09 13.01 16.93
CA PRO A 321 16.60 13.76 15.79
C PRO A 321 17.68 12.99 15.03
N ILE A 322 17.66 13.11 13.70
CA ILE A 322 18.65 12.60 12.76
C ILE A 322 19.48 13.79 12.28
N GLY A 323 20.56 14.10 12.98
CA GLY A 323 21.33 15.33 12.76
C GLY A 323 20.46 16.57 12.98
N ASP A 324 20.34 17.42 11.96
CA ASP A 324 19.56 18.67 12.01
C ASP A 324 18.05 18.49 11.76
N HIS A 325 17.58 17.26 11.63
CA HIS A 325 16.20 16.94 11.28
C HIS A 325 15.48 16.16 12.38
N ARG A 326 14.20 16.45 12.64
CA ARG A 326 13.33 15.59 13.45
C ARG A 326 12.15 15.06 12.63
N PRO A 327 12.05 13.73 12.42
CA PRO A 327 10.91 13.12 11.73
C PRO A 327 9.57 13.44 12.41
N LEU A 328 8.48 13.48 11.64
CA LEU A 328 7.11 13.62 12.14
C LEU A 328 6.48 12.23 12.27
N THR A 329 6.35 11.71 13.49
CA THR A 329 5.88 10.33 13.72
C THR A 329 4.35 10.22 13.63
N ALA A 330 3.83 9.01 13.51
CA ALA A 330 2.42 8.72 13.72
C ALA A 330 1.99 9.13 15.13
N ALA A 331 2.81 8.91 16.16
CA ALA A 331 2.54 9.40 17.51
C ALA A 331 2.38 10.95 17.57
N ASP A 332 3.25 11.70 16.88
CA ASP A 332 3.12 13.16 16.77
C ASP A 332 1.77 13.53 16.14
N LEU A 333 1.39 12.84 15.07
CA LEU A 333 0.14 13.07 14.33
C LEU A 333 -1.11 12.77 15.16
N LEU A 334 -1.07 11.67 15.94
CA LEU A 334 -2.16 11.26 16.81
C LEU A 334 -2.43 12.26 17.95
N VAL A 335 -1.39 12.93 18.45
CA VAL A 335 -1.50 13.92 19.53
C VAL A 335 -1.80 15.32 18.99
N ALA A 336 -1.44 15.63 17.74
CA ALA A 336 -1.55 16.98 17.16
C ALA A 336 -3.00 17.44 16.84
N ASP A 337 -4.02 16.60 17.08
CA ASP A 337 -5.45 16.88 16.84
C ASP A 337 -5.77 17.47 15.44
N LEU A 338 -5.03 17.01 14.42
CA LEU A 338 -5.14 17.52 13.06
C LEU A 338 -6.39 16.99 12.35
N THR A 339 -7.03 17.84 11.54
CA THR A 339 -8.12 17.42 10.64
C THR A 339 -7.58 17.19 9.23
N PHE A 340 -7.51 15.94 8.82
CA PHE A 340 -7.10 15.57 7.47
C PHE A 340 -8.28 15.62 6.49
N PRO A 341 -8.06 15.95 5.21
CA PRO A 341 -9.09 15.80 4.18
C PRO A 341 -9.51 14.34 4.03
N THR A 342 -10.72 14.10 3.50
CA THR A 342 -11.26 12.73 3.35
C THR A 342 -10.43 11.85 2.42
N ARG A 343 -9.62 12.45 1.53
CA ARG A 343 -8.69 11.75 0.64
C ARG A 343 -7.24 12.17 0.91
N VAL A 344 -6.41 11.17 1.22
CA VAL A 344 -4.99 11.34 1.49
C VAL A 344 -4.17 10.37 0.65
N ALA A 345 -3.15 10.84 -0.05
CA ALA A 345 -2.14 10.02 -0.69
C ALA A 345 -0.80 10.15 0.07
N LEU A 346 -0.29 9.04 0.58
CA LEU A 346 1.02 8.92 1.21
C LEU A 346 1.95 8.12 0.28
N LEU A 347 2.62 8.80 -0.65
CA LEU A 347 3.49 8.18 -1.64
C LEU A 347 4.94 8.22 -1.17
N ALA A 348 5.22 7.39 -0.16
CA ALA A 348 6.51 7.24 0.48
C ALA A 348 6.74 5.77 0.85
N CYS A 349 8.01 5.37 1.01
CA CYS A 349 8.42 3.98 1.23
C CYS A 349 7.66 3.31 2.39
N ALA A 350 6.97 2.20 2.12
CA ALA A 350 6.23 1.40 3.09
C ALA A 350 5.30 2.20 4.01
N SER A 351 4.75 3.31 3.52
CA SER A 351 3.86 4.21 4.27
C SER A 351 2.51 3.60 4.65
N GLY A 352 2.11 2.49 4.00
CA GLY A 352 0.97 1.66 4.38
C GLY A 352 1.32 0.52 5.33
N GLY A 353 2.51 0.55 5.91
CA GLY A 353 3.09 -0.54 6.72
C GLY A 353 2.48 -0.72 8.11
N ASP A 354 1.49 0.08 8.53
CA ASP A 354 0.83 -0.01 9.85
C ASP A 354 0.36 -1.43 10.16
N TYR A 355 -0.11 -2.13 9.14
CA TYR A 355 -0.64 -3.49 9.20
C TYR A 355 0.47 -4.54 9.20
N ARG A 356 1.71 -4.15 9.50
CA ARG A 356 2.83 -5.05 9.81
C ARG A 356 2.98 -5.28 11.32
N PHE A 357 2.21 -4.56 12.13
CA PHE A 357 2.25 -4.61 13.58
C PHE A 357 0.89 -5.05 14.12
N ASP A 358 0.90 -5.69 15.29
CA ASP A 358 -0.34 -6.12 15.95
C ASP A 358 -1.22 -4.92 16.33
N GLU A 359 -0.58 -3.83 16.74
CA GLU A 359 -1.21 -2.52 16.91
C GLU A 359 -1.02 -1.68 15.65
N ALA A 360 -2.05 -1.61 14.81
CA ALA A 360 -2.04 -0.82 13.57
C ALA A 360 -2.22 0.70 13.85
N THR A 361 -1.35 1.31 14.66
CA THR A 361 -1.39 2.73 15.08
C THR A 361 -0.42 3.63 14.31
N GLY A 362 -0.07 3.24 13.08
CA GLY A 362 0.89 3.97 12.25
C GLY A 362 0.31 5.13 11.44
N LEU A 363 0.90 5.42 10.28
CA LEU A 363 0.62 6.61 9.49
C LEU A 363 -0.79 6.61 8.89
N VAL A 364 -1.22 5.49 8.31
CA VAL A 364 -2.57 5.35 7.75
C VAL A 364 -3.62 5.50 8.84
N ALA A 365 -3.41 4.86 9.99
CA ALA A 365 -4.28 4.99 11.15
C ALA A 365 -4.38 6.43 11.64
N ALA A 366 -3.26 7.15 11.75
CA ALA A 366 -3.23 8.55 12.13
C ALA A 366 -4.03 9.43 11.15
N MET A 367 -3.89 9.20 9.83
CA MET A 367 -4.69 9.91 8.82
C MET A 367 -6.19 9.63 8.99
N VAL A 368 -6.57 8.37 9.16
CA VAL A 368 -7.98 7.98 9.32
C VAL A 368 -8.57 8.57 10.60
N LEU A 369 -7.86 8.47 11.73
CA LEU A 369 -8.31 9.04 13.00
C LEU A 369 -8.52 10.55 12.91
N GLY A 370 -7.69 11.26 12.15
CA GLY A 370 -7.86 12.69 11.86
C GLY A 370 -8.90 13.01 10.77
N GLY A 371 -9.59 12.01 10.22
CA GLY A 371 -10.77 12.18 9.37
C GLY A 371 -10.62 11.83 7.90
N ALA A 372 -9.53 11.16 7.51
CA ALA A 372 -9.45 10.56 6.18
C ALA A 372 -10.40 9.35 6.08
N GLU A 373 -11.21 9.31 5.01
CA GLU A 373 -12.06 8.16 4.67
C GLU A 373 -11.34 7.21 3.69
N LEU A 374 -10.35 7.75 2.96
CA LEU A 374 -9.52 7.04 2.01
C LEU A 374 -8.06 7.48 2.15
N VAL A 375 -7.17 6.49 2.28
CA VAL A 375 -5.72 6.68 2.26
C VAL A 375 -5.09 5.78 1.20
N THR A 376 -4.48 6.34 0.17
CA THR A 376 -3.65 5.56 -0.76
C THR A 376 -2.19 5.64 -0.31
N ALA A 377 -1.57 4.50 -0.04
CA ALA A 377 -0.20 4.41 0.46
C ALA A 377 0.57 3.28 -0.25
N THR A 378 1.84 3.09 0.11
CA THR A 378 2.68 2.03 -0.49
C THR A 378 2.95 0.90 0.50
N LEU A 379 2.97 -0.34 0.00
CA LEU A 379 3.20 -1.56 0.78
C LEU A 379 4.68 -1.85 1.03
N TRP A 380 5.59 -1.29 0.22
CA TRP A 380 7.04 -1.50 0.30
C TRP A 380 7.82 -0.27 -0.15
N SER A 381 9.15 -0.33 -0.05
CA SER A 381 10.03 0.76 -0.48
C SER A 381 10.01 0.92 -1.99
N LEU A 382 9.75 2.14 -2.50
CA LEU A 382 9.78 2.40 -3.94
C LEU A 382 11.18 2.85 -4.38
N PRO A 383 11.70 2.35 -5.52
CA PRO A 383 12.90 2.93 -6.10
C PRO A 383 12.72 4.42 -6.38
N THR A 384 13.69 5.24 -5.99
CA THR A 384 13.68 6.67 -6.36
C THR A 384 13.88 6.84 -7.87
N SER A 385 13.51 7.99 -8.44
CA SER A 385 13.74 8.25 -9.87
C SER A 385 15.23 8.16 -10.22
N ALA A 386 16.12 8.52 -9.29
CA ALA A 386 17.56 8.36 -9.47
C ALA A 386 18.01 6.90 -9.35
N GLY A 387 17.48 6.15 -8.38
CA GLY A 387 17.79 4.73 -8.20
C GLY A 387 17.39 3.88 -9.40
N TYR A 388 16.22 4.15 -9.99
CA TYR A 388 15.76 3.45 -11.19
C TYR A 388 16.68 3.66 -12.40
N ARG A 389 17.13 4.90 -12.62
CA ARG A 389 18.02 5.25 -13.75
C ARG A 389 19.41 4.59 -13.65
N ARG A 390 19.84 4.17 -12.47
CA ARG A 390 21.13 3.48 -12.29
C ARG A 390 21.15 2.10 -12.96
N PHE A 391 19.99 1.47 -13.10
CA PHE A 391 19.87 0.07 -13.54
C PHE A 391 19.05 -0.10 -14.81
N THR A 392 18.71 0.99 -15.50
CA THR A 392 17.90 0.95 -16.73
C THR A 392 18.55 1.78 -17.84
N ASP A 393 18.71 1.16 -19.00
CA ASP A 393 19.28 1.80 -20.19
C ASP A 393 18.19 2.61 -20.91
N GLY A 394 18.11 3.92 -20.67
CA GLY A 394 17.18 4.75 -21.42
C GLY A 394 17.05 6.20 -20.96
N ALA A 395 16.87 7.09 -21.94
CA ALA A 395 16.49 8.47 -21.71
C ALA A 395 15.04 8.55 -21.19
N HIS A 396 14.86 9.16 -20.00
CA HIS A 396 13.60 9.71 -19.48
C HIS A 396 12.41 8.81 -19.06
N PRO A 397 12.52 7.50 -18.73
CA PRO A 397 11.44 6.87 -17.97
C PRO A 397 11.45 7.33 -16.50
N ASP A 398 10.31 7.80 -15.99
CA ASP A 398 10.09 8.13 -14.58
C ASP A 398 8.83 7.42 -14.04
N PRO A 399 8.92 6.11 -13.76
CA PRO A 399 7.78 5.34 -13.26
C PRO A 399 7.24 5.89 -11.93
N MET A 400 8.13 6.42 -11.08
CA MET A 400 7.75 7.08 -9.83
C MET A 400 6.86 8.29 -10.11
N GLY A 401 7.27 9.18 -11.03
CA GLY A 401 6.46 10.30 -11.48
C GLY A 401 5.11 9.88 -12.08
N ALA A 402 5.08 8.81 -12.87
CA ALA A 402 3.84 8.28 -13.45
C ALA A 402 2.85 7.77 -12.39
N VAL A 403 3.35 7.06 -11.37
CA VAL A 403 2.55 6.55 -10.24
C VAL A 403 1.95 7.71 -9.45
N ILE A 404 2.75 8.72 -9.13
CA ILE A 404 2.30 9.89 -8.37
C ILE A 404 1.22 10.67 -9.14
N ALA A 405 1.45 10.94 -10.43
CA ALA A 405 0.47 11.61 -11.28
C ALA A 405 -0.84 10.82 -11.39
N ALA A 406 -0.76 9.49 -11.49
CA ALA A 406 -1.93 8.63 -11.57
C ALA A 406 -2.75 8.63 -10.27
N VAL A 407 -2.10 8.56 -9.11
CA VAL A 407 -2.79 8.63 -7.81
C VAL A 407 -3.41 10.00 -7.59
N ASP A 408 -2.69 11.09 -7.89
CA ASP A 408 -3.27 12.43 -7.78
C ASP A 408 -4.47 12.61 -8.71
N THR A 409 -4.40 12.10 -9.95
CA THR A 409 -5.53 12.09 -10.89
C THR A 409 -6.71 11.30 -10.34
N ALA A 410 -6.48 10.10 -9.83
CA ALA A 410 -7.52 9.27 -9.22
C ALA A 410 -8.19 9.97 -8.02
N HIS A 411 -7.42 10.72 -7.21
CA HIS A 411 -7.94 11.45 -6.05
C HIS A 411 -8.72 12.73 -6.41
N GLN A 412 -8.83 13.06 -7.70
CA GLN A 412 -9.70 14.14 -8.19
C GLN A 412 -11.15 13.71 -8.41
N GLU A 413 -11.46 12.41 -8.30
CA GLU A 413 -12.83 11.91 -8.36
C GLU A 413 -13.74 12.61 -7.33
N ILE A 414 -15.02 12.72 -7.66
CA ILE A 414 -15.98 13.47 -6.84
C ILE A 414 -16.22 12.73 -5.51
N ALA A 415 -16.61 11.46 -5.60
CA ALA A 415 -16.82 10.61 -4.44
C ALA A 415 -15.51 9.97 -3.96
N ASP A 416 -15.36 9.84 -2.64
CA ASP A 416 -14.15 9.28 -2.05
C ASP A 416 -13.87 7.87 -2.55
N PHE A 417 -14.88 7.00 -2.57
CA PHE A 417 -14.69 5.61 -3.01
C PHE A 417 -14.39 5.48 -4.51
N ASP A 418 -14.87 6.41 -5.34
CA ASP A 418 -14.53 6.41 -6.78
C ASP A 418 -13.04 6.64 -7.00
N ALA A 419 -12.35 7.36 -6.10
CA ALA A 419 -10.90 7.50 -6.14
C ALA A 419 -10.17 6.15 -5.96
N ALA A 420 -10.66 5.28 -5.05
CA ALA A 420 -10.12 3.93 -4.89
C ALA A 420 -10.34 3.08 -6.16
N CYS A 421 -11.52 3.19 -6.76
CA CYS A 421 -11.86 2.52 -8.01
C CYS A 421 -10.98 3.04 -9.16
N ALA A 422 -10.70 4.35 -9.21
CA ALA A 422 -9.84 4.96 -10.21
C ALA A 422 -8.39 4.48 -10.10
N VAL A 423 -7.85 4.32 -8.89
CA VAL A 423 -6.54 3.68 -8.68
C VAL A 423 -6.55 2.24 -9.20
N ASN A 424 -7.57 1.45 -8.87
CA ASN A 424 -7.71 0.07 -9.37
C ASN A 424 -7.80 0.00 -10.90
N ARG A 425 -8.58 0.88 -11.54
CA ARG A 425 -8.65 0.99 -13.01
C ARG A 425 -7.28 1.28 -13.62
N TRP A 426 -6.51 2.19 -13.02
CA TRP A 426 -5.16 2.49 -13.48
C TRP A 426 -4.20 1.31 -13.30
N GLN A 427 -4.26 0.60 -12.17
CA GLN A 427 -3.46 -0.62 -11.94
C GLN A 427 -3.79 -1.73 -12.95
N ARG A 428 -5.07 -1.94 -13.30
CA ARG A 428 -5.47 -2.86 -14.38
C ARG A 428 -4.87 -2.45 -15.73
N ALA A 429 -4.86 -1.15 -16.04
CA ALA A 429 -4.23 -0.66 -17.27
C ALA A 429 -2.71 -0.88 -17.27
N GLN A 430 -2.03 -0.75 -16.12
CA GLN A 430 -0.60 -1.09 -16.00
C GLN A 430 -0.37 -2.59 -16.21
N LEU A 431 -1.19 -3.45 -15.63
CA LEU A 431 -1.13 -4.90 -15.84
C LEU A 431 -1.30 -5.28 -17.32
N GLN A 432 -2.24 -4.64 -18.03
CA GLN A 432 -2.43 -4.86 -19.47
C GLN A 432 -1.20 -4.44 -20.27
N ARG A 433 -0.63 -3.27 -20.00
CA ARG A 433 0.62 -2.79 -20.62
C ARG A 433 1.78 -3.73 -20.36
N TRP A 434 1.92 -4.18 -19.11
CA TRP A 434 2.95 -5.13 -18.69
C TRP A 434 2.88 -6.45 -19.47
N ARG A 435 1.68 -7.03 -19.57
CA ARG A 435 1.44 -8.25 -20.37
C ARG A 435 1.70 -8.03 -21.87
N ALA A 436 1.50 -6.82 -22.37
CA ALA A 436 1.82 -6.44 -23.74
C ALA A 436 3.33 -6.18 -23.98
N GLY A 437 4.18 -6.32 -22.95
CA GLY A 437 5.63 -6.18 -23.04
C GLY A 437 6.18 -4.79 -22.70
N ASP A 438 5.34 -3.86 -22.23
CA ASP A 438 5.81 -2.54 -21.80
C ASP A 438 6.51 -2.63 -20.45
N ARG A 439 7.85 -2.61 -20.47
CA ARG A 439 8.69 -2.68 -19.27
C ARG A 439 8.54 -1.48 -18.33
N LEU A 440 8.01 -0.35 -18.80
CA LEU A 440 7.74 0.81 -17.95
C LEU A 440 6.53 0.59 -17.04
N ALA A 441 5.70 -0.41 -17.35
CA ALA A 441 4.61 -0.87 -16.51
C ALA A 441 5.02 -2.00 -15.56
N ALA A 442 6.31 -2.11 -15.21
CA ALA A 442 6.80 -3.09 -14.25
C ALA A 442 6.08 -2.99 -12.89
N PRO A 443 5.62 -4.10 -12.28
CA PRO A 443 4.79 -4.05 -11.07
C PRO A 443 5.45 -3.53 -9.80
N VAL A 444 6.78 -3.45 -9.78
CA VAL A 444 7.55 -2.93 -8.62
C VAL A 444 7.06 -1.58 -8.09
N TYR A 445 6.45 -0.75 -8.94
CA TYR A 445 5.83 0.51 -8.53
C TYR A 445 4.32 0.41 -8.32
N TRP A 446 3.57 0.07 -9.37
CA TRP A 446 2.12 0.21 -9.34
C TRP A 446 1.44 -0.83 -8.44
N ALA A 447 2.04 -2.01 -8.27
CA ALA A 447 1.50 -3.03 -7.37
C ALA A 447 1.81 -2.74 -5.89
N ALA A 448 2.73 -1.79 -5.63
CA ALA A 448 2.98 -1.31 -4.27
C ALA A 448 1.82 -0.48 -3.74
N LEU A 449 0.99 0.09 -4.62
CA LEU A 449 -0.13 0.93 -4.21
C LEU A 449 -1.21 0.08 -3.53
N ALA A 450 -1.57 0.49 -2.33
CA ALA A 450 -2.73 0.01 -1.60
C ALA A 450 -3.62 1.18 -1.21
N THR A 451 -4.93 1.04 -1.41
CA THR A 451 -5.91 2.03 -0.95
C THR A 451 -6.66 1.48 0.25
N PHE A 452 -6.47 2.11 1.40
CA PHE A 452 -7.18 1.85 2.64
C PHE A 452 -8.47 2.66 2.62
N ALA A 453 -9.59 2.00 2.79
CA ALA A 453 -10.90 2.64 2.78
C ALA A 453 -11.67 2.29 4.05
N VAL A 454 -12.28 3.30 4.66
CA VAL A 454 -13.24 3.08 5.74
C VAL A 454 -14.47 2.41 5.13
N GLY A 455 -14.61 1.10 5.35
CA GLY A 455 -15.72 0.33 4.80
C GLY A 455 -17.05 0.69 5.47
N GLN A 456 -18.12 0.77 4.67
CA GLN A 456 -19.51 0.77 5.16
C GLN A 456 -19.88 -0.55 5.89
N ALA A 457 -19.07 -1.61 5.71
CA ALA A 457 -19.32 -2.95 6.22
C ALA A 457 -19.16 -3.13 7.75
N GLY A 458 -18.82 -2.06 8.48
CA GLY A 458 -18.71 -2.07 9.95
C GLY A 458 -19.93 -1.49 10.69
N GLY A 459 -20.97 -1.02 9.98
CA GLY A 459 -22.02 -0.18 10.58
C GLY A 459 -23.46 -0.67 10.49
N MET A 460 -23.80 -1.66 9.65
CA MET A 460 -25.18 -2.14 9.55
C MET A 460 -25.43 -3.37 10.45
N HIS A 461 -25.50 -3.12 11.76
CA HIS A 461 -26.59 -3.75 12.51
C HIS A 461 -27.82 -2.90 12.20
N THR A 462 -28.68 -3.41 11.34
CA THR A 462 -30.02 -2.87 11.14
C THR A 462 -30.72 -2.82 12.50
N ALA A 463 -30.81 -1.62 13.08
CA ALA A 463 -31.92 -1.30 13.96
C ALA A 463 -33.15 -1.42 13.07
N THR A 464 -33.81 -2.57 13.15
CA THR A 464 -35.15 -2.74 12.62
C THR A 464 -36.02 -1.72 13.33
N GLU A 465 -36.51 -0.75 12.57
CA GLU A 465 -37.66 0.06 12.94
C GLU A 465 -38.82 -0.90 13.22
N ASP A 466 -39.09 -1.18 14.50
CA ASP A 466 -40.41 -1.65 14.89
C ASP A 466 -41.25 -0.43 15.26
N SER A 467 -41.74 0.24 14.21
CA SER A 467 -42.91 1.10 14.31
C SER A 467 -44.13 0.21 14.56
N SER A 468 -44.35 -0.19 15.81
CA SER A 468 -45.65 -0.69 16.24
C SER A 468 -46.38 0.37 17.05
N SER A 469 -47.19 1.13 16.33
CA SER A 469 -48.30 1.89 16.90
C SER A 469 -49.25 0.92 17.61
N ARG A 470 -49.28 0.89 18.95
CA ARG A 470 -50.43 0.40 19.72
C ARG A 470 -50.61 1.18 21.03
N ARG A 471 -51.59 2.10 20.94
CA ARG A 471 -52.53 2.64 21.94
C ARG A 471 -52.02 3.14 23.28
#